data_AF-W9GG86-F1
#
_entry.id   AF-W9GG86-F1
#
_cell.length_a   1.000
_cell.length_b   1.000
_cell.length_c   1.000
_cell.angle_alpha   90.00
_cell.angle_beta   90.00
_cell.angle_gamma   90.00
#
_symmetry.space_group_name_H-M   'P 1'
#
loop_
_entity.id
_entity.type
_entity.pdbx_description
1 polymer ?
#
loop_
_entity_poly.entity_id
_entity_poly.type
_entity_poly.pdbx_seq_one_letter_code
_entity_poly.pdbx_strand_id
1 'polypeptide(L)'
;MSALDSLRGRLTISVPDAGRVLGIGRDASYAAAARGEIPTLRLGRAIRVPVPKLLELLGATPDMSEAGPVDGPAIATATDSAA
;
A
#
# COMPACT_ATOMS: atom_id res chain seq x y z
N MET A 1 3.02 -6.44 -17.45
CA MET A 1 3.00 -5.44 -16.36
C MET A 1 2.46 -6.13 -15.11
N SER A 2 3.31 -6.38 -14.11
CA SER A 2 2.92 -7.16 -12.92
C SER A 2 2.10 -6.29 -11.96
N ALA A 3 1.06 -6.87 -11.31
CA ALA A 3 0.26 -6.17 -10.30
C ALA A 3 1.11 -5.67 -9.11
N LEU A 4 2.21 -6.37 -8.80
CA LEU A 4 3.18 -5.97 -7.78
C LEU A 4 3.93 -4.69 -8.15
N ASP A 5 4.17 -4.46 -9.44
CA ASP A 5 4.90 -3.29 -9.93
C ASP A 5 4.07 -2.00 -9.72
N SER A 6 2.75 -2.10 -9.90
CA SER A 6 1.80 -1.00 -9.63
C SER A 6 1.68 -0.63 -8.14
N LEU A 7 2.13 -1.49 -7.23
CA LEU A 7 2.16 -1.24 -5.78
C LEU A 7 3.43 -0.48 -5.36
N ARG A 8 4.54 -0.66 -6.10
CA ARG A 8 5.80 0.02 -5.82
C ARG A 8 5.58 1.53 -5.99
N GLY A 9 5.71 2.28 -4.89
CA GLY A 9 5.48 3.74 -4.82
C GLY A 9 4.15 4.18 -4.19
N ARG A 10 3.23 3.27 -3.85
CA ARG A 10 1.98 3.61 -3.13
C ARG A 10 2.08 3.27 -1.64
N LEU A 11 1.63 4.18 -0.78
CA LEU A 11 1.55 3.93 0.67
C LEU A 11 0.32 3.10 1.06
N THR A 12 -0.80 3.36 0.40
CA THR A 12 -2.08 2.67 0.66
C THR A 12 -2.87 2.44 -0.62
N ILE A 13 -3.74 1.43 -0.62
CA ILE A 13 -4.69 1.12 -1.69
C ILE A 13 -6.10 0.91 -1.12
N SER A 14 -7.10 0.79 -2.00
CA SER A 14 -8.46 0.46 -1.60
C SER A 14 -8.59 -1.04 -1.28
N VAL A 15 -9.61 -1.42 -0.50
CA VAL A 15 -9.91 -2.83 -0.21
C VAL A 15 -10.18 -3.65 -1.49
N PRO A 16 -10.97 -3.16 -2.48
CA PRO A 16 -11.14 -3.88 -3.74
C PRO A 16 -9.84 -4.05 -4.55
N ASP A 17 -8.94 -3.08 -4.52
CA ASP A 17 -7.64 -3.19 -5.22
C ASP A 17 -6.75 -4.25 -4.55
N ALA A 18 -6.73 -4.29 -3.21
CA ALA A 18 -6.06 -5.35 -2.47
C ALA A 18 -6.64 -6.73 -2.83
N GLY A 19 -7.96 -6.82 -2.96
CA GLY A 19 -8.64 -8.01 -3.45
C GLY A 19 -8.16 -8.51 -4.80
N ARG A 20 -8.04 -7.59 -5.77
CA ARG A 20 -7.52 -7.91 -7.10
C ARG A 20 -6.10 -8.45 -7.05
N VAL A 21 -5.24 -7.89 -6.18
CA VAL A 21 -3.87 -8.38 -5.96
C VAL A 21 -3.89 -9.79 -5.35
N LEU A 22 -4.84 -10.07 -4.45
CA LEU A 22 -5.03 -11.37 -3.80
C LEU A 22 -5.82 -12.37 -4.66
N GLY A 23 -6.28 -11.99 -5.85
CA GLY A 23 -7.07 -12.86 -6.73
C GLY A 23 -8.53 -13.09 -6.30
N ILE A 24 -9.09 -12.22 -5.45
CA ILE A 24 -10.48 -12.32 -4.96
C ILE A 24 -11.36 -11.17 -5.45
N GLY A 25 -12.66 -11.43 -5.55
CA GLY A 25 -13.67 -10.45 -5.96
C GLY A 25 -13.90 -9.34 -4.92
N ARG A 26 -14.55 -8.25 -5.33
CA ARG A 26 -14.81 -7.06 -4.49
C ARG A 26 -15.48 -7.40 -3.16
N ASP A 27 -16.54 -8.20 -3.19
CA ASP A 27 -17.31 -8.52 -1.98
C ASP A 27 -16.50 -9.43 -1.05
N ALA A 28 -15.78 -10.41 -1.62
CA ALA A 28 -14.84 -11.24 -0.88
C ALA A 28 -13.72 -10.40 -0.24
N SER A 29 -13.29 -9.32 -0.89
CA SER A 29 -12.28 -8.39 -0.36
C SER A 29 -12.78 -7.66 0.88
N TYR A 30 -14.01 -7.14 0.83
CA TYR A 30 -14.62 -6.49 2.00
C TYR A 30 -14.88 -7.48 3.12
N ALA A 31 -15.31 -8.70 2.80
CA ALA A 31 -15.50 -9.75 3.79
C ALA A 31 -14.17 -10.14 4.46
N ALA A 32 -13.10 -10.31 3.69
CA ALA A 32 -11.76 -10.59 4.22
C ALA A 32 -11.23 -9.42 5.07
N ALA A 33 -11.45 -8.17 4.65
CA ALA A 33 -11.13 -6.99 5.44
C ALA A 33 -11.94 -6.90 6.75
N ALA A 34 -13.21 -7.28 6.73
CA ALA A 34 -14.07 -7.32 7.92
C ALA A 34 -13.66 -8.43 8.90
N ARG A 35 -13.16 -9.57 8.39
CA ARG A 35 -12.58 -10.67 9.18
C ARG A 35 -11.17 -10.38 9.70
N GLY A 36 -10.52 -9.31 9.23
CA GLY A 36 -9.15 -8.96 9.59
C GLY A 36 -8.06 -9.77 8.85
N GLU A 37 -8.44 -10.52 7.82
CA GLU A 37 -7.50 -11.27 6.97
C GLU A 37 -6.70 -10.32 6.07
N ILE A 38 -7.32 -9.23 5.62
CA ILE A 38 -6.64 -8.15 4.92
C ILE A 38 -6.27 -7.06 5.92
N PRO A 39 -4.99 -6.64 6.00
CA PRO A 39 -4.60 -5.55 6.88
C PRO A 39 -5.31 -4.25 6.46
N THR A 40 -5.97 -3.59 7.40
CA THR A 40 -6.70 -2.34 7.11
C THR A 40 -6.39 -1.22 8.10
N LEU A 41 -6.46 0.01 7.60
CA LEU A 41 -6.45 1.26 8.36
C LEU A 41 -7.83 1.91 8.20
N ARG A 42 -8.44 2.27 9.33
CA ARG A 42 -9.68 3.04 9.36
C ARG A 42 -9.34 4.50 9.57
N LEU A 43 -9.64 5.31 8.57
CA LEU A 43 -9.42 6.76 8.56
C LEU A 43 -10.80 7.44 8.47
N GLY A 44 -11.42 7.63 9.64
CA GLY A 44 -12.82 8.05 9.74
C GLY A 44 -13.74 7.06 9.02
N ARG A 45 -14.38 7.52 7.94
CA ARG A 45 -15.27 6.71 7.09
C ARG A 45 -14.57 5.91 5.99
N ALA A 46 -13.28 6.15 5.76
CA ALA A 46 -12.51 5.46 4.74
C ALA A 46 -11.79 4.23 5.31
N ILE A 47 -11.78 3.14 4.55
CA ILE A 47 -10.99 1.94 4.83
C ILE A 47 -9.91 1.83 3.76
N ARG A 48 -8.65 1.74 4.19
CA ARG A 48 -7.48 1.63 3.31
C ARG A 48 -6.62 0.44 3.69
N VAL A 49 -5.99 -0.17 2.71
CA VAL A 49 -5.03 -1.27 2.91
C VAL A 49 -3.62 -0.70 2.80
N PRO A 50 -2.80 -0.75 3.85
CA PRO A 50 -1.42 -0.33 3.78
C PRO A 50 -0.63 -1.34 2.94
N VAL A 51 0.05 -0.83 1.90
CA VAL A 51 0.83 -1.66 0.97
C VAL A 51 1.96 -2.43 1.69
N PRO A 52 2.72 -1.84 2.62
CA PRO A 52 3.78 -2.57 3.33
C PRO A 52 3.27 -3.83 4.04
N LYS A 53 2.17 -3.71 4.79
CA LYS A 53 1.57 -4.87 5.49
C LYS A 53 0.99 -5.91 4.54
N LEU A 54 0.45 -5.47 3.40
CA LEU A 54 -0.04 -6.39 2.38
C LEU A 54 1.12 -7.19 1.76
N LEU A 55 2.26 -6.55 1.50
CA LEU A 55 3.46 -7.22 0.99
C LEU A 55 4.07 -8.17 2.02
N GLU A 56 4.12 -7.77 3.29
CA GLU A 56 4.52 -8.65 4.42
C GLU A 56 3.67 -9.92 4.47
N LEU A 57 2.34 -9.79 4.35
CA LEU A 57 1.42 -10.92 4.33
C LEU A 57 1.71 -11.90 3.18
N LEU A 58 2.09 -11.36 2.01
CA LEU A 58 2.43 -12.15 0.83
C LEU A 58 3.82 -12.78 0.88
N GLY A 59 4.61 -12.55 1.94
CA GLY A 59 6.01 -12.96 2.01
C GLY A 59 6.88 -12.23 0.98
N ALA A 60 6.39 -11.15 0.39
CA ALA A 60 7.16 -10.27 -0.48
C ALA A 60 7.93 -9.30 0.42
N THR A 61 9.01 -9.76 1.04
CA THR A 61 10.00 -8.84 1.60
C THR A 61 10.59 -8.05 0.45
N PRO A 62 10.56 -6.70 0.47
CA PRO A 62 11.53 -5.98 -0.32
C PRO A 62 12.88 -6.45 0.19
N ASP A 63 13.64 -7.17 -0.63
CA ASP A 63 15.05 -7.41 -0.32
C ASP A 63 15.69 -6.03 -0.18
N MET A 64 15.80 -5.54 1.06
CA MET A 64 16.50 -4.30 1.41
C MET A 64 18.02 -4.40 1.10
N SER A 65 18.46 -5.49 0.47
CA SER A 65 19.83 -5.74 0.02
C SER A 65 20.16 -5.11 -1.34
N GLU A 66 19.18 -4.58 -2.07
CA GLU A 66 19.41 -3.79 -3.28
C GLU A 66 18.90 -2.36 -3.03
N ALA A 67 19.58 -1.66 -2.12
CA ALA A 67 19.43 -0.23 -1.93
C ALA A 67 20.02 0.52 -3.16
N GLY A 68 19.29 0.49 -4.27
CA GLY A 68 19.37 1.55 -5.27
C GLY A 68 18.71 2.82 -4.71
N PRO A 69 19.12 4.03 -5.14
CA PRO A 69 18.67 5.28 -4.54
C PRO A 69 17.15 5.37 -4.65
N VAL A 70 16.48 5.45 -3.51
CA VAL A 70 15.06 5.78 -3.47
C VAL A 70 14.92 7.25 -3.85
N ASP A 71 14.66 7.49 -5.14
CA ASP A 71 13.99 8.72 -5.60
C ASP A 71 12.58 8.73 -4.99
N GLY A 72 12.51 9.02 -3.69
CA GLY A 72 11.26 9.34 -3.03
C GLY A 72 10.67 10.58 -3.71
N PRO A 73 9.33 10.73 -3.75
CA PRO A 73 8.75 11.99 -4.18
C PRO A 73 9.31 13.07 -3.27
N ALA A 74 10.05 14.01 -3.88
CA ALA A 74 10.52 15.22 -3.24
C ALA A 74 9.31 15.90 -2.60
N ILE A 75 9.09 15.66 -1.31
CA ILE A 75 8.24 16.53 -0.50
C ILE A 75 9.02 17.84 -0.43
N ALA A 76 8.65 18.77 -1.30
CA ALA A 76 9.22 20.10 -1.38
C ALA A 76 9.32 20.69 0.03
N THR A 77 10.55 20.82 0.52
CA THR A 77 10.82 21.60 1.71
C THR A 77 10.73 23.05 1.27
N ALA A 78 9.53 23.63 1.34
CA ALA A 78 9.36 25.07 1.29
C ALA A 78 9.80 25.62 2.66
N THR A 79 11.11 25.73 2.84
CA THR A 79 11.72 26.66 3.78
C THR A 79 12.23 27.84 2.97
N ASP A 80 11.43 28.89 2.96
CA ASP A 80 11.83 30.28 2.71
C ASP A 80 10.81 31.09 3.54
N SER A 81 11.09 31.74 4.68
CA SER A 81 12.22 32.56 5.13
C SER A 81 12.52 33.81 4.30
N ALA A 82 11.50 34.62 4.03
CA ALA A 82 11.64 36.08 3.98
C ALA A 82 10.90 36.65 5.20
N ALA A 83 11.58 37.20 6.21
CA ALA A 83 12.21 38.54 6.23
C ALA A 83 11.16 39.66 6.10
#